data_AF-A0A7Y6CRT0-F1
#
_entry.id   AF-A0A7Y6CRT0-F1
#
_cell.length_a   1.000
_cell.length_b   1.000
_cell.length_c   1.000
_cell.angle_alpha   90.00
_cell.angle_beta   90.00
_cell.angle_gamma   90.00
#
_symmetry.space_group_name_H-M   'P 1'
#
loop_
_entity.id
_entity.type
_entity.pdbx_description
1 polymer ?
#
loop_
_entity_poly.entity_id
_entity_poly.type
_entity_poly.pdbx_seq_one_letter_code
_entity_poly.pdbx_strand_id
1 'polypeptide(L)'
;MGIYGAALGTFLFTLGLPTDFFLLFVWLWLATVAWNIDQPRGFHLRWLKDWGPLLALLIFYDLSRAAAKLFQAPHIKELPAADRAMFGGTLPTTWLQDKLYDPNHVHWWDVFASFVYMSHFVAAMTVAVVLYLRSRALWTAFMRRFLFLTAAGLLTYFVYPAAPPWWASKFGYITEHVERTSGRGWGAIGLQGTGKMLGAGQAMSNPVAAMPSLHSGWAMLIIAFFLPFVRKRWWPLLFAYPLSMTFTLVYTGDHYIIDVLVAWTYVALAFIIVGATERWWARRKRERAEANAPMSPAVASSPLTAVN
;
A
#
# COMPACT_ATOMS: atom_id res chain seq x y z
N MET A 1 4.35 -22.05 15.96
CA MET A 1 3.86 -20.68 16.27
C MET A 1 4.52 -20.00 17.47
N GLY A 2 4.64 -20.62 18.65
CA GLY A 2 5.25 -19.97 19.83
C GLY A 2 6.68 -19.45 19.61
N ILE A 3 7.55 -20.25 18.97
CA ILE A 3 8.94 -19.86 18.66
C ILE A 3 8.99 -18.63 17.73
N TYR A 4 8.15 -18.61 16.68
CA TYR A 4 8.07 -17.48 15.76
C TYR A 4 7.65 -16.20 16.49
N GLY A 5 6.62 -16.28 17.34
CA GLY A 5 6.14 -15.14 18.12
C GLY A 5 7.21 -14.59 19.06
N ALA A 6 7.94 -15.46 19.76
CA ALA A 6 9.06 -15.06 20.61
C ALA A 6 10.20 -14.40 19.80
N ALA A 7 10.58 -14.99 18.66
CA ALA A 7 11.63 -14.45 17.80
C ALA A 7 11.25 -13.07 17.22
N LEU A 8 10.01 -12.93 16.72
CA LEU A 8 9.51 -11.66 16.21
C LEU A 8 9.42 -10.63 17.34
N GLY A 9 8.91 -11.01 18.51
CA GLY A 9 8.83 -10.12 19.68
C GLY A 9 10.19 -9.59 20.10
N THR A 10 11.20 -10.46 20.19
CA THR A 10 12.59 -10.08 20.47
C THR A 10 13.14 -9.16 19.38
N PHE A 11 12.92 -9.48 18.10
CA PHE A 11 13.35 -8.63 16.99
C PHE A 11 12.73 -7.23 17.07
N LEU A 12 11.41 -7.15 17.26
CA LEU A 12 10.69 -5.88 17.37
C LEU A 12 11.14 -5.06 18.58
N PHE A 13 11.44 -5.71 19.71
CA PHE A 13 11.91 -5.04 20.92
C PHE A 13 13.34 -4.52 20.78
N THR A 14 14.23 -5.27 20.12
CA THR A 14 15.67 -4.95 20.03
C THR A 14 16.00 -4.04 18.85
N LEU A 15 15.38 -4.28 17.70
CA LEU A 15 15.71 -3.61 16.43
C LEU A 15 14.59 -2.69 15.94
N GLY A 16 13.35 -2.89 16.41
CA GLY A 16 12.18 -2.13 15.98
C GLY A 16 11.42 -2.79 14.83
N LEU A 17 10.45 -2.06 14.28
CA LEU A 17 9.61 -2.53 13.17
C LEU A 17 10.39 -2.49 11.84
N PRO A 18 10.48 -3.61 11.10
CA PRO A 18 11.21 -3.64 9.85
C PRO A 18 10.55 -2.75 8.80
N THR A 19 11.24 -1.67 8.44
CA THR A 19 10.86 -0.76 7.34
C THR A 19 11.46 -1.19 6.00
N ASP A 20 12.46 -2.08 6.03
CA ASP A 20 13.03 -2.72 4.85
C ASP A 20 12.12 -3.85 4.32
N PHE A 21 11.89 -3.85 3.01
CA PHE A 21 10.99 -4.82 2.39
C PHE A 21 11.55 -6.24 2.39
N PHE A 22 12.87 -6.45 2.28
CA PHE A 22 13.41 -7.81 2.30
C PHE A 22 13.20 -8.46 3.66
N LEU A 23 13.54 -7.74 4.72
CA LEU A 23 13.39 -8.23 6.09
C LEU A 23 11.92 -8.47 6.43
N LEU A 24 11.03 -7.57 6.00
CA LEU A 24 9.60 -7.76 6.13
C LEU A 24 9.13 -9.02 5.41
N PHE A 25 9.53 -9.24 4.15
CA PHE A 25 9.16 -10.44 3.39
C PHE A 25 9.67 -11.73 4.03
N VAL A 26 10.88 -11.73 4.61
CA VAL A 26 11.40 -12.87 5.38
C VAL A 26 10.49 -13.15 6.57
N TRP A 27 10.14 -12.14 7.37
CA TRP A 27 9.25 -12.32 8.51
C TRP A 27 7.84 -12.78 8.13
N LEU A 28 7.29 -12.29 7.02
CA LEU A 28 5.99 -12.72 6.49
C LEU A 28 6.05 -14.18 6.00
N TRP A 29 7.11 -14.54 5.28
CA TRP A 29 7.31 -15.92 4.84
C TRP A 29 7.43 -16.87 6.03
N LEU A 30 8.26 -16.54 7.02
CA LEU A 30 8.40 -17.31 8.26
C LEU A 30 7.08 -17.42 9.03
N ALA A 31 6.23 -16.39 9.02
CA ALA A 31 4.89 -16.45 9.60
C ALA A 31 4.04 -17.54 8.91
N THR A 32 4.05 -17.56 7.57
CA THR A 32 3.28 -18.55 6.81
C THR A 32 3.81 -19.96 6.97
N VAL A 33 5.13 -20.13 7.11
CA VAL A 33 5.78 -21.41 7.42
C VAL A 33 5.37 -21.87 8.82
N ALA A 34 5.51 -21.01 9.83
CA ALA A 34 5.18 -21.34 11.20
C ALA A 34 3.69 -21.67 11.41
N TRP A 35 2.80 -21.16 10.54
CA TRP A 35 1.35 -21.45 10.58
C TRP A 35 1.01 -22.78 9.94
N ASN A 36 1.75 -23.15 8.91
CA ASN A 36 1.49 -24.34 8.10
C ASN A 36 2.68 -25.31 8.15
N ILE A 37 3.29 -25.49 9.33
CA ILE A 37 4.57 -26.19 9.47
C ILE A 37 4.53 -27.63 8.97
N ASP A 38 3.36 -28.27 9.03
CA ASP A 38 3.14 -29.65 8.58
C ASP A 38 2.99 -29.78 7.06
N GLN A 39 2.97 -28.65 6.33
CA GLN A 39 2.87 -28.68 4.87
C GLN A 39 4.21 -29.07 4.21
N PRO A 40 4.17 -29.71 3.04
CA PRO A 40 5.40 -30.10 2.35
C PRO A 40 6.21 -28.89 1.90
N ARG A 41 7.52 -29.08 1.71
CA ARG A 41 8.44 -28.03 1.22
C ARG A 41 7.92 -27.28 -0.01
N GLY A 42 7.29 -28.00 -0.95
CA GLY A 42 6.68 -27.40 -2.14
C GLY A 42 5.60 -26.36 -1.82
N PHE A 43 4.82 -26.52 -0.75
CA PHE A 43 3.86 -25.51 -0.29
C PHE A 43 4.56 -24.21 0.11
N HIS A 44 5.64 -24.31 0.89
CA HIS A 44 6.40 -23.16 1.38
C HIS A 44 7.17 -22.45 0.26
N LEU A 45 7.65 -23.20 -0.74
CA LEU A 45 8.35 -22.63 -1.91
C LEU A 45 7.39 -21.93 -2.88
N ARG A 46 6.12 -22.36 -2.98
CA ARG A 46 5.10 -21.66 -3.78
C ARG A 46 4.90 -20.22 -3.33
N TRP A 47 5.13 -19.92 -2.04
CA TRP A 47 5.09 -18.55 -1.53
C TRP A 47 6.01 -17.62 -2.32
N LEU A 48 7.23 -18.06 -2.68
CA LEU A 48 8.16 -17.26 -3.47
C LEU A 48 7.61 -16.96 -4.87
N LYS A 49 6.89 -17.90 -5.48
CA LYS A 49 6.22 -17.67 -6.77
C LYS A 49 5.06 -16.69 -6.66
N ASP A 50 4.29 -16.78 -5.58
CA ASP A 50 3.12 -15.96 -5.32
C ASP A 50 3.48 -14.52 -4.97
N TRP A 51 4.49 -14.33 -4.13
CA TRP A 51 4.94 -13.04 -3.64
C TRP A 51 6.10 -12.45 -4.46
N GLY A 52 6.75 -13.28 -5.27
CA GLY A 52 7.85 -12.92 -6.16
C GLY A 52 7.52 -11.75 -7.09
N PRO A 53 6.34 -11.65 -7.72
CA PRO A 53 6.00 -10.49 -8.54
C PRO A 53 6.03 -9.16 -7.79
N LEU A 54 5.55 -9.13 -6.53
CA LEU A 54 5.61 -7.92 -5.70
C LEU A 54 7.06 -7.61 -5.31
N LEU A 55 7.81 -8.63 -4.88
CA LEU A 55 9.20 -8.45 -4.50
C LEU A 55 10.05 -7.96 -5.69
N ALA A 56 9.88 -8.57 -6.87
CA ALA A 56 10.56 -8.19 -8.10
C ALA A 56 10.22 -6.75 -8.51
N LEU A 57 8.95 -6.33 -8.39
CA LEU A 57 8.53 -4.96 -8.65
C LEU A 57 9.24 -3.95 -7.74
N LEU A 58 9.32 -4.24 -6.44
CA LEU A 58 9.96 -3.37 -5.46
C LEU A 58 11.48 -3.30 -5.68
N ILE A 59 12.13 -4.44 -5.96
CA ILE A 59 13.56 -4.51 -6.30
C ILE A 59 13.84 -3.75 -7.59
N PHE A 60 13.04 -3.96 -8.63
CA PHE A 60 13.21 -3.26 -9.90
C PHE A 60 13.11 -1.75 -9.71
N TYR A 61 12.15 -1.27 -8.91
CA TYR A 61 12.05 0.14 -8.58
C TYR A 61 13.29 0.65 -7.84
N ASP A 62 13.75 -0.09 -6.84
CA ASP A 62 14.94 0.26 -6.04
C ASP A 62 16.21 0.41 -6.91
N LEU A 63 16.36 -0.46 -7.90
CA LEU A 63 17.44 -0.36 -8.89
C LEU A 63 17.22 0.82 -9.86
N SER A 64 15.99 1.00 -10.36
CA SER A 64 15.66 2.03 -11.35
C SER A 64 15.82 3.46 -10.81
N ARG A 65 15.50 3.68 -9.53
CA ARG A 65 15.61 5.02 -8.90
C ARG A 65 17.06 5.47 -8.75
N ALA A 66 18.01 4.55 -8.59
CA ALA A 66 19.43 4.88 -8.54
C ALA A 66 19.89 5.49 -9.88
N ALA A 67 19.37 4.98 -10.99
CA ALA A 67 19.59 5.54 -12.32
C ALA A 67 18.81 6.84 -12.57
N ALA A 68 17.55 6.94 -12.11
CA ALA A 68 16.69 8.10 -12.34
C ALA A 68 17.21 9.40 -11.70
N LYS A 69 17.93 9.31 -10.56
CA LYS A 69 18.57 10.45 -9.88
C LYS A 69 19.50 11.28 -10.79
N LEU A 70 19.97 10.71 -11.90
CA LEU A 70 20.91 11.35 -12.80
C LEU A 70 20.27 12.25 -13.87
N PHE A 71 18.94 12.16 -14.09
CA PHE A 71 18.36 12.68 -15.34
C PHE A 71 17.12 13.57 -15.21
N GLN A 72 16.45 13.66 -14.05
CA GLN A 72 15.21 14.43 -13.92
C GLN A 72 15.16 15.29 -12.65
N ALA A 73 14.93 16.58 -12.82
CA ALA A 73 14.61 17.48 -11.72
C ALA A 73 13.18 17.20 -11.22
N PRO A 74 12.92 17.23 -9.90
CA PRO A 74 11.59 17.00 -9.37
C PRO A 74 10.64 18.15 -9.72
N HIS A 75 9.36 17.81 -9.88
CA HIS A 75 8.23 18.73 -9.89
C HIS A 75 8.02 19.28 -8.47
N ILE A 76 8.06 20.61 -8.35
CA ILE A 76 8.11 21.29 -7.05
C ILE A 76 6.98 22.32 -6.90
N LYS A 77 6.45 22.87 -8.00
CA LYS A 77 5.50 23.99 -7.94
C LYS A 77 4.04 23.53 -8.03
N GLU A 78 3.81 22.45 -8.74
CA GLU A 78 2.49 21.98 -9.16
C GLU A 78 1.67 21.50 -7.98
N LEU A 79 2.26 20.69 -7.10
CA LEU A 79 1.60 20.14 -5.92
C LEU A 79 1.17 21.22 -4.92
N PRO A 80 2.07 22.10 -4.43
CA PRO A 80 1.67 23.16 -3.51
C PRO A 80 0.71 24.17 -4.16
N ALA A 81 0.83 24.45 -5.46
CA ALA A 81 -0.13 25.31 -6.17
C ALA A 81 -1.53 24.69 -6.21
N ALA A 82 -1.63 23.38 -6.46
CA ALA A 82 -2.91 22.66 -6.46
C ALA A 82 -3.56 22.68 -5.06
N ASP A 83 -2.78 22.44 -4.00
CA ASP A 83 -3.28 22.53 -2.63
C ASP A 83 -3.76 23.95 -2.30
N ARG A 84 -2.98 24.99 -2.63
CA ARG A 84 -3.42 26.37 -2.42
C ARG A 84 -4.71 26.69 -3.18
N ALA A 85 -4.84 26.23 -4.41
CA ALA A 85 -6.07 26.43 -5.18
C ALA A 85 -7.28 25.76 -4.51
N MET A 86 -7.11 24.57 -3.93
CA MET A 86 -8.17 23.85 -3.21
C MET A 86 -8.53 24.49 -1.86
N PHE A 87 -7.56 25.13 -1.19
CA PHE A 87 -7.70 25.63 0.18
C PHE A 87 -7.55 27.15 0.31
N GLY A 88 -7.95 27.91 -0.73
CA GLY A 88 -8.07 29.36 -0.65
C GLY A 88 -6.76 30.12 -0.47
N GLY A 89 -5.66 29.62 -1.03
CA GLY A 89 -4.32 30.20 -0.95
C GLY A 89 -3.45 29.64 0.19
N THR A 90 -4.07 28.94 1.15
CA THR A 90 -3.37 28.33 2.29
C THR A 90 -2.86 26.93 1.94
N LEU A 91 -1.65 26.61 2.41
CA LEU A 91 -1.12 25.26 2.29
C LEU A 91 -1.57 24.44 3.52
N PRO A 92 -2.31 23.32 3.33
CA PRO A 92 -2.84 22.54 4.46
C PRO A 92 -1.77 22.06 5.44
N THR A 93 -0.62 21.65 4.93
CA THR A 93 0.52 21.21 5.74
C THR A 93 1.00 22.30 6.69
N THR A 94 1.18 23.53 6.20
CA THR A 94 1.69 24.63 7.01
C THR A 94 0.63 25.06 8.00
N TRP A 95 -0.63 25.14 7.57
CA TRP A 95 -1.75 25.44 8.45
C TRP A 95 -1.86 24.43 9.60
N LEU A 96 -1.70 23.13 9.33
CA LEU A 96 -1.72 22.11 10.38
C LEU A 96 -0.55 22.25 11.35
N GLN A 97 0.66 22.48 10.85
CA GLN A 97 1.83 22.67 11.72
C GLN A 97 1.72 23.96 12.54
N ASP A 98 1.31 25.07 11.95
CA ASP A 98 1.09 26.34 12.67
C ASP A 98 0.10 26.21 13.84
N LYS A 99 -0.84 25.25 13.75
CA LYS A 99 -1.88 25.04 14.76
C LYS A 99 -1.55 23.94 15.78
N LEU A 100 -0.83 22.90 15.37
CA LEU A 100 -0.72 21.67 16.15
C LEU A 100 0.72 21.27 16.47
N TYR A 101 1.70 21.78 15.72
CA TYR A 101 3.10 21.43 15.91
C TYR A 101 3.73 22.35 16.95
N ASP A 102 4.31 21.75 17.98
CA ASP A 102 5.14 22.45 18.97
C ASP A 102 6.58 21.89 18.88
N PRO A 103 7.61 22.70 18.60
CA PRO A 103 9.00 22.23 18.60
C PRO A 103 9.46 21.76 19.98
N ASN A 104 8.95 22.32 21.08
CA ASN A 104 9.41 22.09 22.45
C ASN A 104 8.63 21.01 23.19
N HIS A 105 7.44 20.65 22.71
CA HIS A 105 6.60 19.65 23.35
C HIS A 105 6.18 18.55 22.37
N VAL A 106 6.04 17.32 22.86
CA VAL A 106 5.46 16.21 22.07
C VAL A 106 4.07 15.94 22.60
N HIS A 107 3.07 16.15 21.76
CA HIS A 107 1.68 15.91 22.12
C HIS A 107 1.27 14.46 21.79
N TRP A 108 0.15 14.03 22.37
CA TRP A 108 -0.38 12.68 22.14
C TRP A 108 -0.73 12.43 20.66
N TRP A 109 -1.08 13.47 19.89
CA TRP A 109 -1.33 13.35 18.46
C TRP A 109 -0.06 13.11 17.64
N ASP A 110 1.12 13.56 18.11
CA ASP A 110 2.39 13.22 17.46
C ASP A 110 2.69 11.73 17.60
N VAL A 111 2.38 11.16 18.76
CA VAL A 111 2.46 9.72 19.01
C VAL A 111 1.48 8.97 18.11
N PHE A 112 0.23 9.42 18.05
CA PHE A 112 -0.79 8.84 17.16
C PHE A 112 -0.36 8.91 15.68
N ALA A 113 0.11 10.06 15.21
CA ALA A 113 0.61 10.26 13.86
C ALA A 113 1.78 9.30 13.55
N SER A 114 2.72 9.10 14.48
CA SER A 114 3.80 8.12 14.31
C SER A 114 3.29 6.69 14.17
N PHE A 115 2.30 6.28 14.96
CA PHE A 115 1.68 4.94 14.82
C PHE A 115 0.95 4.78 13.49
N VAL A 116 0.15 5.76 13.10
CA VAL A 116 -0.58 5.74 11.83
C VAL A 116 0.39 5.72 10.66
N TYR A 117 1.43 6.56 10.66
CA TYR A 117 2.46 6.54 9.62
C TYR A 117 3.10 5.15 9.51
N MET A 118 3.50 4.57 10.64
CA MET A 118 4.16 3.26 10.68
C MET A 118 3.25 2.11 10.23
N SER A 119 1.92 2.25 10.37
CA SER A 119 1.00 1.21 9.92
C SER A 119 1.10 0.96 8.41
N HIS A 120 1.62 1.91 7.62
CA HIS A 120 1.87 1.72 6.19
C HIS A 120 2.73 0.49 5.89
N PHE A 121 3.79 0.26 6.67
CA PHE A 121 4.73 -0.83 6.44
C PHE A 121 4.13 -2.20 6.74
N VAL A 122 3.15 -2.29 7.65
CA VAL A 122 2.63 -3.55 8.15
C VAL A 122 1.21 -3.86 7.69
N ALA A 123 0.31 -2.88 7.64
CA ALA A 123 -1.14 -3.12 7.53
C ALA A 123 -1.52 -3.87 6.24
N ALA A 124 -1.05 -3.38 5.08
CA ALA A 124 -1.37 -4.02 3.79
C ALA A 124 -0.75 -5.42 3.69
N MET A 125 0.45 -5.59 4.24
CA MET A 125 1.14 -6.88 4.26
C MET A 125 0.47 -7.89 5.18
N THR A 126 0.02 -7.46 6.36
CA THR A 126 -0.79 -8.28 7.26
C THR A 126 -2.09 -8.71 6.60
N VAL A 127 -2.81 -7.78 5.95
CA VAL A 127 -4.02 -8.11 5.17
C VAL A 127 -3.71 -9.16 4.11
N ALA A 128 -2.65 -8.96 3.32
CA ALA A 128 -2.25 -9.92 2.29
C ALA A 128 -1.90 -11.29 2.89
N VAL A 129 -1.14 -11.38 3.99
CA VAL A 129 -0.84 -12.67 4.62
C VAL A 129 -2.10 -13.34 5.19
N VAL A 130 -2.99 -12.59 5.86
CA VAL A 130 -4.24 -13.14 6.39
C VAL A 130 -5.09 -13.69 5.25
N LEU A 131 -5.24 -12.95 4.14
CA LEU A 131 -5.96 -13.44 2.97
C LEU A 131 -5.26 -14.65 2.35
N TYR A 132 -3.92 -14.66 2.27
CA TYR A 132 -3.15 -15.80 1.75
C TYR A 132 -3.45 -17.10 2.52
N LEU A 133 -3.54 -17.00 3.84
CA LEU A 133 -3.82 -18.12 4.74
C LEU A 133 -5.31 -18.52 4.76
N ARG A 134 -6.23 -17.58 4.54
CA ARG A 134 -7.68 -17.82 4.67
C ARG A 134 -8.38 -18.17 3.35
N SER A 135 -8.05 -17.47 2.27
CA SER A 135 -8.70 -17.64 0.97
C SER A 135 -7.78 -17.18 -0.15
N ARG A 136 -7.25 -18.14 -0.90
CA ARG A 136 -6.41 -17.86 -2.08
C ARG A 136 -7.15 -17.02 -3.11
N ALA A 137 -8.47 -17.18 -3.26
CA ALA A 137 -9.28 -16.36 -4.16
C ALA A 137 -9.30 -14.88 -3.74
N LEU A 138 -9.55 -14.59 -2.46
CA LEU A 138 -9.53 -13.22 -1.93
C LEU A 138 -8.12 -12.64 -1.98
N TRP A 139 -7.11 -13.45 -1.65
CA TRP A 139 -5.71 -13.04 -1.76
C TRP A 139 -5.34 -12.63 -3.18
N THR A 140 -5.67 -13.45 -4.18
CA THR A 140 -5.38 -13.13 -5.59
C THR A 140 -6.11 -11.85 -6.02
N ALA A 141 -7.38 -11.68 -5.64
CA ALA A 141 -8.14 -10.48 -5.95
C ALA A 141 -7.52 -9.22 -5.33
N PHE A 142 -7.10 -9.30 -4.05
CA PHE A 142 -6.41 -8.21 -3.35
C PHE A 142 -5.05 -7.91 -4.00
N MET A 143 -4.22 -8.93 -4.19
CA MET A 143 -2.86 -8.78 -4.70
C MET A 143 -2.81 -8.23 -6.12
N ARG A 144 -3.77 -8.56 -7.00
CA ARG A 144 -3.84 -7.96 -8.34
C ARG A 144 -4.06 -6.45 -8.28
N ARG A 145 -4.95 -5.98 -7.40
CA ARG A 145 -5.23 -4.56 -7.19
C ARG A 145 -4.06 -3.86 -6.49
N PHE A 146 -3.47 -4.51 -5.50
CA PHE A 146 -2.29 -4.03 -4.79
C PHE A 146 -1.08 -3.89 -5.72
N LEU A 147 -0.79 -4.90 -6.54
CA LEU A 147 0.27 -4.87 -7.55
C LEU A 147 0.02 -3.79 -8.59
N PHE A 148 -1.20 -3.66 -9.10
CA PHE A 148 -1.55 -2.61 -10.05
C PHE A 148 -1.31 -1.22 -9.45
N LEU A 149 -1.84 -0.96 -8.25
CA LEU A 149 -1.69 0.32 -7.56
C LEU A 149 -0.21 0.65 -7.30
N THR A 150 0.53 -0.31 -6.76
CA THR A 150 1.96 -0.14 -6.47
C THR A 150 2.74 0.07 -7.75
N ALA A 151 2.52 -0.72 -8.81
CA ALA A 151 3.22 -0.54 -10.08
C ALA A 151 2.91 0.82 -10.72
N ALA A 152 1.65 1.25 -10.71
CA ALA A 152 1.25 2.56 -11.22
C ALA A 152 1.90 3.70 -10.41
N GLY A 153 1.95 3.58 -9.08
CA GLY A 153 2.62 4.56 -8.22
C GLY A 153 4.13 4.63 -8.48
N LEU A 154 4.81 3.49 -8.52
CA LEU A 154 6.25 3.42 -8.77
C LEU A 154 6.62 3.92 -10.17
N LEU A 155 5.79 3.63 -11.17
CA LEU A 155 5.95 4.20 -12.52
C LEU A 155 5.78 5.72 -12.48
N THR A 156 4.80 6.23 -11.73
CA THR A 156 4.59 7.68 -11.58
C THR A 156 5.79 8.34 -10.91
N TYR A 157 6.39 7.73 -9.88
CA TYR A 157 7.62 8.24 -9.26
C TYR A 157 8.80 8.33 -10.23
N PHE A 158 8.82 7.48 -11.25
CA PHE A 158 9.86 7.49 -12.28
C PHE A 158 9.63 8.56 -13.34
N VAL A 159 8.38 8.75 -13.80
CA VAL A 159 8.04 9.70 -14.88
C VAL A 159 7.67 11.10 -14.38
N TYR A 160 7.30 11.22 -13.12
CA TYR A 160 6.87 12.45 -12.46
C TYR A 160 7.43 12.46 -11.02
N PRO A 161 8.75 12.63 -10.84
CA PRO A 161 9.33 12.82 -9.52
C PRO A 161 8.73 14.10 -8.91
N ALA A 162 8.13 14.02 -7.74
CA ALA A 162 7.44 15.14 -7.10
C ALA A 162 7.97 15.37 -5.68
N ALA A 163 8.33 16.61 -5.37
CA ALA A 163 8.87 16.98 -4.08
C ALA A 163 7.76 17.05 -2.99
N PRO A 164 7.96 16.47 -1.81
CA PRO A 164 7.03 16.60 -0.67
C PRO A 164 7.20 17.95 0.06
N PRO A 165 6.27 18.33 0.95
CA PRO A 165 6.29 19.61 1.67
C PRO A 165 7.59 19.87 2.47
N TRP A 166 8.04 18.92 3.27
CA TRP A 166 9.28 19.06 4.06
C TRP A 166 10.51 19.32 3.18
N TRP A 167 10.55 18.68 2.00
CA TRP A 167 11.67 18.82 1.07
C TRP A 167 11.61 20.19 0.39
N ALA A 168 10.43 20.59 -0.10
CA ALA A 168 10.23 21.89 -0.71
C ALA A 168 10.59 23.03 0.26
N SER A 169 10.23 22.90 1.54
CA SER A 169 10.58 23.86 2.58
C SER A 169 12.08 23.90 2.86
N LYS A 170 12.71 22.73 3.06
CA LYS A 170 14.15 22.60 3.36
C LYS A 170 15.05 23.25 2.31
N PHE A 171 14.65 23.19 1.03
CA PHE A 171 15.41 23.77 -0.08
C PHE A 171 14.89 25.15 -0.53
N GLY A 172 13.97 25.76 0.22
CA GLY A 172 13.51 27.13 -0.01
C GLY A 172 12.60 27.32 -1.24
N TYR A 173 11.95 26.24 -1.70
CA TYR A 173 11.01 26.31 -2.83
C TYR A 173 9.59 26.70 -2.43
N ILE A 174 9.25 26.59 -1.15
CA ILE A 174 8.10 27.24 -0.54
C ILE A 174 8.60 28.20 0.54
N THR A 175 7.88 29.30 0.75
CA THR A 175 8.25 30.33 1.73
C THR A 175 8.01 29.89 3.17
N GLU A 176 7.07 28.98 3.36
CA GLU A 176 6.69 28.48 4.67
C GLU A 176 7.67 27.42 5.19
N HIS A 177 7.83 27.42 6.51
CA HIS A 177 8.61 26.40 7.19
C HIS A 177 7.74 25.14 7.42
N VAL A 178 8.26 23.97 7.03
CA VAL A 178 7.61 22.68 7.24
C VAL A 178 8.62 21.69 7.79
N GLU A 179 8.30 21.16 8.97
CA GLU A 179 9.09 20.12 9.62
C GLU A 179 8.61 18.73 9.24
N ARG A 180 9.54 17.77 9.18
CA ARG A 180 9.20 16.36 8.94
C ARG A 180 9.11 15.61 10.26
N THR A 181 7.89 15.34 10.72
CA THR A 181 7.66 14.91 12.12
C THR A 181 7.11 13.49 12.27
N SER A 182 7.01 12.71 11.19
CA SER A 182 6.40 11.36 11.19
C SER A 182 6.99 10.37 12.20
N GLY A 183 8.25 10.52 12.59
CA GLY A 183 8.89 9.67 13.60
C GLY A 183 8.95 10.25 15.01
N ARG A 184 8.47 11.48 15.23
CA ARG A 184 8.70 12.25 16.46
C ARG A 184 8.08 11.59 17.70
N GLY A 185 6.92 10.96 17.55
CA GLY A 185 6.19 10.33 18.64
C GLY A 185 6.92 9.15 19.30
N TRP A 186 7.79 8.44 18.57
CA TRP A 186 8.46 7.24 19.10
C TRP A 186 9.37 7.52 20.28
N GLY A 187 10.10 8.65 20.24
CA GLY A 187 10.99 9.04 21.33
C GLY A 187 10.25 9.34 22.63
N ALA A 188 9.06 9.96 22.53
CA ALA A 188 8.26 10.35 23.69
C ALA A 188 7.69 9.16 24.48
N ILE A 189 7.57 7.98 23.85
CA ILE A 189 7.09 6.75 24.48
C ILE A 189 8.21 5.72 24.71
N GLY A 190 9.48 6.14 24.67
CA GLY A 190 10.63 5.27 24.95
C GLY A 190 11.00 4.29 23.82
N LEU A 191 10.39 4.39 22.64
CA LEU A 191 10.64 3.51 21.49
C LEU A 191 11.67 4.13 20.52
N GLN A 192 12.81 4.57 21.04
CA GLN A 192 13.84 5.24 20.24
C GLN A 192 14.38 4.37 19.09
N GLY A 193 14.47 3.04 19.29
CA GLY A 193 14.89 2.10 18.25
C GLY A 193 13.98 2.15 17.02
N THR A 194 12.66 2.16 17.25
CA THR A 194 11.66 2.29 16.19
C THR A 194 11.79 3.61 15.43
N GLY A 195 12.01 4.72 16.15
CA GLY A 195 12.27 6.03 15.53
C GLY A 195 13.53 6.04 14.66
N LYS A 196 14.62 5.44 15.15
CA LYS A 196 15.88 5.32 14.39
C LYS A 196 15.71 4.46 13.13
N MET A 197 15.02 3.33 13.23
CA MET A 197 14.77 2.44 12.08
C MET A 197 13.86 3.09 11.03
N LEU A 198 12.87 3.86 11.48
CA LEU A 198 12.05 4.68 10.58
C LEU A 198 12.89 5.73 9.87
N GLY A 199 13.71 6.48 10.60
CA GLY A 199 14.60 7.50 10.03
C GLY A 199 15.60 6.91 9.02
N ALA A 200 16.17 5.74 9.32
CA ALA A 200 17.04 5.03 8.39
C ALA A 200 16.29 4.60 7.11
N GLY A 201 15.08 4.04 7.24
CA GLY A 201 14.23 3.70 6.10
C GLY A 201 13.85 4.92 5.26
N GLN A 202 13.53 6.04 5.90
CA GLN A 202 13.25 7.31 5.23
C GLN A 202 14.48 7.87 4.50
N ALA A 203 15.67 7.79 5.09
CA ALA A 203 16.92 8.22 4.46
C ALA A 203 17.28 7.36 3.24
N MET A 204 16.96 6.07 3.29
CA MET A 204 17.14 5.15 2.17
C MET A 204 16.03 5.24 1.13
N SER A 205 14.91 5.93 1.41
CA SER A 205 13.77 6.08 0.48
C SER A 205 14.04 7.13 -0.62
N ASN A 206 13.18 7.21 -1.65
CA ASN A 206 13.28 8.27 -2.65
C ASN A 206 12.66 9.56 -2.07
N PRO A 207 13.45 10.62 -1.83
CA PRO A 207 12.94 11.83 -1.17
C PRO A 207 11.95 12.64 -2.03
N VAL A 208 11.90 12.40 -3.34
CA VAL A 208 11.04 13.10 -4.31
C VAL A 208 9.99 12.18 -4.93
N ALA A 209 9.50 11.22 -4.14
CA ALA A 209 8.43 10.30 -4.51
C ALA A 209 7.12 10.64 -3.79
N ALA A 210 6.71 11.91 -3.81
CA ALA A 210 5.49 12.34 -3.13
C ALA A 210 4.23 11.86 -3.86
N MET A 211 4.17 11.98 -5.20
CA MET A 211 2.94 11.72 -5.97
C MET A 211 3.02 10.44 -6.81
N PRO A 212 2.03 9.52 -6.69
CA PRO A 212 0.94 9.51 -5.72
C PRO A 212 1.39 9.11 -4.31
N SER A 213 0.62 9.46 -3.28
CA SER A 213 0.91 8.97 -1.92
C SER A 213 0.57 7.48 -1.77
N LEU A 214 1.57 6.59 -1.82
CA LEU A 214 1.35 5.16 -1.58
C LEU A 214 0.90 4.86 -0.14
N HIS A 215 1.27 5.69 0.84
CA HIS A 215 0.77 5.60 2.21
C HIS A 215 -0.77 5.67 2.23
N SER A 216 -1.33 6.74 1.66
CA SER A 216 -2.77 6.93 1.61
C SER A 216 -3.45 5.97 0.62
N GLY A 217 -2.82 5.66 -0.51
CA GLY A 217 -3.31 4.72 -1.50
C GLY A 217 -3.48 3.30 -0.92
N TRP A 218 -2.49 2.77 -0.20
CA TRP A 218 -2.58 1.45 0.42
C TRP A 218 -3.61 1.43 1.55
N ALA A 219 -3.68 2.49 2.37
CA ALA A 219 -4.70 2.60 3.41
C ALA A 219 -6.12 2.59 2.82
N MET A 220 -6.36 3.35 1.76
CA MET A 220 -7.65 3.39 1.06
C MET A 220 -7.96 2.06 0.36
N LEU A 221 -6.98 1.42 -0.28
CA LEU A 221 -7.16 0.11 -0.93
C LEU A 221 -7.64 -0.96 0.05
N ILE A 222 -7.05 -1.03 1.26
CA ILE A 222 -7.47 -1.98 2.29
C ILE A 222 -8.96 -1.78 2.59
N ILE A 223 -9.37 -0.55 2.87
CA ILE A 223 -10.76 -0.25 3.21
C ILE A 223 -11.68 -0.56 2.03
N ALA A 224 -11.38 -0.04 0.84
CA ALA A 224 -12.17 -0.25 -0.37
C ALA A 224 -12.36 -1.73 -0.70
N PHE A 225 -11.33 -2.57 -0.45
CA PHE A 225 -11.41 -4.01 -0.66
C PHE A 225 -12.40 -4.68 0.30
N PHE A 226 -12.46 -4.23 1.55
CA PHE A 226 -13.33 -4.81 2.57
C PHE A 226 -14.73 -4.21 2.64
N LEU A 227 -14.98 -3.03 2.04
CA LEU A 227 -16.30 -2.37 2.04
C LEU A 227 -17.48 -3.31 1.67
N PRO A 228 -17.39 -4.18 0.64
CA PRO A 228 -18.49 -5.08 0.30
C PRO A 228 -18.85 -6.11 1.37
N PHE A 229 -17.93 -6.39 2.30
CA PHE A 229 -18.10 -7.37 3.38
C PHE A 229 -18.59 -6.75 4.69
N VAL A 230 -18.72 -5.42 4.75
CA VAL A 230 -19.06 -4.69 5.97
C VAL A 230 -20.35 -3.90 5.79
N ARG A 231 -21.26 -3.99 6.78
CA ARG A 231 -22.52 -3.24 6.78
C ARG A 231 -22.28 -1.73 6.69
N LYS A 232 -23.08 -1.04 5.86
CA LYS A 232 -22.94 0.40 5.58
C LYS A 232 -22.86 1.31 6.82
N ARG A 233 -23.55 0.96 7.92
CA ARG A 233 -23.49 1.72 9.18
C ARG A 233 -22.08 1.84 9.78
N TRP A 234 -21.17 0.91 9.44
CA TRP A 234 -19.79 0.89 9.93
C TRP A 234 -18.79 1.53 8.96
N TRP A 235 -19.24 1.98 7.78
CA TRP A 235 -18.35 2.63 6.81
C TRP A 235 -17.62 3.85 7.38
N PRO A 236 -18.25 4.74 8.17
CA PRO A 236 -17.53 5.86 8.77
C PRO A 236 -16.33 5.42 9.62
N LEU A 237 -16.49 4.35 10.40
CA LEU A 237 -15.41 3.79 11.20
C LEU A 237 -14.28 3.20 10.34
N LEU A 238 -14.61 2.58 9.21
CA LEU A 238 -13.60 2.08 8.28
C LEU A 238 -12.81 3.21 7.62
N PHE A 239 -13.51 4.25 7.14
CA PHE A 239 -12.88 5.41 6.51
C PHE A 239 -12.05 6.24 7.49
N ALA A 240 -12.25 6.10 8.81
CA ALA A 240 -11.40 6.72 9.81
C ALA A 240 -9.91 6.37 9.59
N TYR A 241 -9.59 5.15 9.12
CA TYR A 241 -8.20 4.77 8.86
C TYR A 241 -7.52 5.57 7.73
N PRO A 242 -7.99 5.54 6.47
CA PRO A 242 -7.37 6.33 5.40
C PRO A 242 -7.45 7.83 5.66
N LEU A 243 -8.49 8.33 6.36
CA LEU A 243 -8.56 9.72 6.76
C LEU A 243 -7.51 10.09 7.81
N SER A 244 -7.28 9.22 8.81
CA SER A 244 -6.21 9.40 9.80
C SER A 244 -4.84 9.36 9.13
N MET A 245 -4.65 8.47 8.15
CA MET A 245 -3.43 8.42 7.34
C MET A 245 -3.24 9.72 6.57
N THR A 246 -4.26 10.23 5.88
CA THR A 246 -4.19 11.52 5.19
C THR A 246 -3.84 12.66 6.15
N PHE A 247 -4.55 12.78 7.28
CA PHE A 247 -4.24 13.77 8.31
C PHE A 247 -2.79 13.67 8.75
N THR A 248 -2.33 12.46 9.07
CA THR A 248 -0.97 12.18 9.52
C THR A 248 0.04 12.71 8.51
N LEU A 249 -0.06 12.30 7.24
CA LEU A 249 0.94 12.65 6.22
C LEU A 249 1.00 14.14 5.91
N VAL A 250 -0.14 14.83 5.98
CA VAL A 250 -0.21 16.28 5.73
C VAL A 250 0.31 17.05 6.94
N TYR A 251 -0.09 16.65 8.16
CA TYR A 251 0.41 17.23 9.40
C TYR A 251 1.92 17.06 9.55
N THR A 252 2.43 15.87 9.26
CA THR A 252 3.85 15.56 9.45
C THR A 252 4.75 16.04 8.33
N GLY A 253 4.19 16.73 7.33
CA GLY A 253 4.92 17.33 6.23
C GLY A 253 5.35 16.37 5.14
N ASP A 254 4.91 15.11 5.16
CA ASP A 254 5.30 14.06 4.22
C ASP A 254 4.57 14.14 2.87
N HIS A 255 3.32 14.61 2.84
CA HIS A 255 2.52 14.71 1.62
C HIS A 255 1.63 15.96 1.58
N TYR A 256 1.28 16.35 0.36
CA TYR A 256 0.23 17.35 0.11
C TYR A 256 -1.16 16.67 0.19
N ILE A 257 -2.23 17.41 -0.07
CA ILE A 257 -3.57 16.81 -0.23
C ILE A 257 -3.73 16.27 -1.65
N ILE A 258 -3.21 16.97 -2.66
CA ILE A 258 -3.38 16.57 -4.06
C ILE A 258 -2.79 15.19 -4.38
N ASP A 259 -1.62 14.85 -3.86
CA ASP A 259 -0.98 13.55 -4.09
C ASP A 259 -1.71 12.39 -3.38
N VAL A 260 -2.41 12.68 -2.28
CA VAL A 260 -3.37 11.79 -1.63
C VAL A 260 -4.58 11.53 -2.52
N LEU A 261 -5.18 12.59 -3.08
CA LEU A 261 -6.35 12.46 -3.97
C LEU A 261 -6.01 11.70 -5.26
N VAL A 262 -4.82 11.93 -5.82
CA VAL A 262 -4.30 11.15 -6.97
C VAL A 262 -4.14 9.68 -6.58
N ALA A 263 -3.62 9.37 -5.38
CA ALA A 263 -3.52 7.99 -4.91
C ALA A 263 -4.89 7.31 -4.79
N TRP A 264 -5.91 8.00 -4.29
CA TRP A 264 -7.27 7.46 -4.20
C TRP A 264 -7.90 7.26 -5.57
N THR A 265 -7.60 8.14 -6.52
CA THR A 265 -7.97 7.96 -7.93
C THR A 265 -7.33 6.68 -8.48
N TYR A 266 -6.06 6.41 -8.18
CA TYR A 266 -5.39 5.17 -8.59
C TYR A 266 -6.02 3.93 -7.95
N VAL A 267 -6.49 4.02 -6.70
CA VAL A 267 -7.27 2.94 -6.08
C VAL A 267 -8.55 2.67 -6.88
N ALA A 268 -9.33 3.71 -7.21
CA ALA A 268 -10.54 3.54 -8.01
C ALA A 268 -10.24 2.89 -9.38
N LEU A 269 -9.19 3.36 -10.06
CA LEU A 269 -8.71 2.78 -11.32
C LEU A 269 -8.29 1.31 -11.16
N ALA A 270 -7.62 0.95 -10.06
CA ALA A 270 -7.27 -0.43 -9.77
C ALA A 270 -8.51 -1.33 -9.70
N PHE A 271 -9.58 -0.89 -9.02
CA PHE A 271 -10.82 -1.67 -8.96
C PHE A 271 -11.53 -1.77 -10.31
N ILE A 272 -11.56 -0.67 -11.08
CA ILE A 272 -12.22 -0.62 -12.39
C ILE A 272 -11.48 -1.49 -13.40
N ILE A 273 -10.20 -1.24 -13.62
CA ILE A 273 -9.37 -1.87 -14.66
C ILE A 273 -9.14 -3.35 -14.34
N VAL A 274 -8.69 -3.65 -13.12
CA VAL A 274 -8.46 -5.05 -12.73
C VAL A 274 -9.78 -5.81 -12.70
N GLY A 275 -10.85 -5.22 -12.14
CA GLY A 275 -12.16 -5.86 -12.11
C GLY A 275 -12.75 -6.12 -13.49
N ALA A 276 -12.61 -5.19 -14.44
CA ALA A 276 -13.02 -5.39 -15.82
C ALA A 276 -12.22 -6.51 -16.49
N THR A 277 -10.91 -6.53 -16.28
CA THR A 277 -10.01 -7.57 -16.81
C THR A 277 -10.36 -8.95 -16.26
N GLU A 278 -10.64 -9.06 -14.96
CA GLU A 278 -11.07 -10.31 -14.31
C GLU A 278 -12.39 -10.83 -14.87
N ARG A 279 -13.39 -9.95 -15.05
CA ARG A 279 -14.68 -10.32 -15.67
C ARG A 279 -14.52 -10.75 -17.12
N TRP A 280 -13.69 -10.04 -17.89
CA TRP A 280 -13.41 -10.38 -19.28
C TRP A 280 -12.72 -11.74 -19.42
N TRP A 281 -11.70 -12.03 -18.61
CA TRP A 281 -11.05 -13.34 -18.58
C TRP A 281 -12.01 -14.46 -18.18
N ALA A 282 -12.88 -14.21 -17.19
CA ALA A 282 -13.87 -15.19 -16.79
C ALA A 282 -14.88 -15.51 -17.91
N ARG A 283 -15.32 -14.50 -18.67
CA ARG A 283 -16.18 -14.67 -19.86
C ARG A 283 -15.50 -15.50 -20.94
N ARG A 284 -14.27 -15.12 -21.34
CA ARG A 284 -13.50 -15.86 -22.35
C ARG A 284 -13.23 -17.31 -21.95
N LYS A 285 -13.01 -17.59 -20.67
CA LYS A 285 -12.82 -18.96 -20.18
C LYS A 285 -14.11 -19.79 -20.31
N ARG A 286 -15.29 -19.19 -20.08
CA ARG A 286 -16.58 -19.85 -20.27
C ARG A 286 -16.85 -20.12 -21.75
N GLU A 287 -16.69 -19.12 -22.61
CA GLU A 287 -16.84 -19.26 -24.06
C GLU A 287 -15.94 -20.37 -24.64
N ARG A 288 -14.67 -20.43 -24.21
CA ARG A 288 -13.76 -21.50 -24.62
C ARG A 288 -14.17 -22.88 -24.09
N ALA A 289 -14.72 -22.95 -22.89
CA ALA A 289 -15.20 -24.21 -22.32
C ALA A 289 -16.46 -24.71 -23.06
N GLU A 290 -17.35 -23.79 -23.43
CA GLU A 290 -18.54 -24.08 -24.24
C GLU A 290 -18.16 -24.51 -25.67
N ALA A 291 -17.22 -23.82 -26.31
CA ALA A 291 -16.74 -24.18 -27.65
C ALA A 291 -16.01 -25.53 -27.71
N ASN A 292 -15.35 -25.94 -26.62
CA ASN A 292 -14.67 -27.22 -26.50
C ASN A 292 -15.54 -28.32 -25.87
N ALA A 293 -16.81 -28.03 -25.56
CA ALA A 293 -17.72 -29.05 -25.06
C ALA A 293 -17.99 -30.06 -26.19
N PRO A 294 -17.83 -31.37 -25.97
CA PRO A 294 -18.13 -32.36 -26.99
C PRO A 294 -19.60 -32.22 -27.39
N MET A 295 -19.87 -32.11 -28.71
CA MET A 295 -21.23 -32.21 -29.23
C MET A 295 -21.84 -33.50 -28.70
N SER A 296 -22.89 -33.38 -27.90
CA SER A 296 -23.69 -34.55 -27.52
C SER A 296 -24.11 -35.25 -28.81
N PRO A 297 -23.90 -36.56 -28.97
CA PRO A 297 -24.39 -37.25 -30.15
C PRO A 297 -25.89 -37.00 -30.18
N ALA A 298 -26.37 -36.38 -31.25
CA ALA A 298 -27.79 -36.24 -31.49
C ALA A 298 -28.39 -37.63 -31.30
N VAL A 299 -29.22 -37.80 -30.26
CA VAL A 299 -29.97 -39.02 -30.04
C VAL A 299 -30.78 -39.21 -31.30
N ALA A 300 -30.32 -40.11 -32.17
CA ALA A 300 -31.03 -40.50 -33.36
C ALA A 300 -32.36 -41.07 -32.87
N SER A 301 -33.42 -40.26 -32.97
CA SER A 301 -34.78 -40.71 -32.77
C SER A 301 -35.04 -41.76 -33.86
N SER A 302 -34.87 -43.03 -33.50
CA SER A 302 -35.26 -44.15 -34.36
C SER A 302 -36.77 -44.04 -34.62
N PRO A 303 -37.23 -44.05 -35.88
CA PRO A 303 -38.66 -44.01 -36.15
C PRO A 303 -39.27 -45.32 -35.63
N LEU A 304 -40.23 -45.20 -34.72
CA LEU A 304 -41.03 -46.33 -34.26
C LEU A 304 -41.74 -46.92 -35.49
N THR A 305 -41.27 -48.08 -35.93
CA THR A 305 -41.98 -48.97 -36.84
C THR A 305 -43.25 -49.43 -36.14
N ALA A 306 -44.39 -48.88 -36.57
CA ALA A 306 -45.70 -49.45 -36.28
C ALA A 306 -45.80 -50.79 -37.03
N VAL A 307 -45.88 -51.88 -36.27
CA VAL A 307 -46.26 -53.21 -36.75
C VAL A 307 -47.71 -53.45 -36.29
N ASN A 308 -48.56 -53.70 -37.29
CA ASN A 308 -49.90 -54.30 -37.29
C ASN A 308 -50.99 -53.73 -36.36
#